data_AF-A0A7X8GTR6-F1
#
_entry.id   AF-A0A7X8GTR6-F1
#
_cell.length_a   1.000
_cell.length_b   1.000
_cell.length_c   1.000
_cell.angle_alpha   90.00
_cell.angle_beta   90.00
_cell.angle_gamma   90.00
#
_symmetry.space_group_name_H-M   'P 1'
#
loop_
_entity.id
_entity.type
_entity.pdbx_description
1 polymer ?
#
loop_
_entity_poly.entity_id
_entity_poly.type
_entity_poly.pdbx_seq_one_letter_code
_entity_poly.pdbx_strand_id
1 'polypeptide(L)' 'KISCLEEIAWNNGWITADKLAEIAEPMKKNSYGQYLLNLIKIE' A
#
# COMPACT_ATOMS: atom_id res chain seq x y z
N LYS A 1 0.51 -15.47 0.81
CA LYS A 1 1.50 -15.80 1.86
C LYS A 1 2.88 -15.60 1.23
N ILE A 2 3.65 -14.62 1.72
CA ILE A 2 5.01 -14.19 1.29
C ILE A 2 5.03 -13.61 -0.15
N SER A 3 5.31 -12.34 -0.48
CA SER A 3 5.76 -11.13 0.21
C SER A 3 5.04 -9.97 -0.48
N CYS A 4 4.33 -9.14 0.28
CA CYS A 4 3.77 -7.90 -0.24
C CYS A 4 4.90 -6.89 -0.45
N LEU A 5 5.38 -6.78 -1.68
CA LEU A 5 6.50 -5.89 -2.03
C LEU A 5 6.13 -4.44 -1.74
N GLU A 6 4.87 -4.06 -1.88
CA GLU A 6 4.36 -2.73 -1.56
C GLU A 6 4.50 -2.41 -0.06
N GLU A 7 4.21 -3.37 0.82
CA GLU A 7 4.37 -3.18 2.27
C GLU A 7 5.86 -3.08 2.65
N ILE A 8 6.73 -3.87 2.00
CA ILE A 8 8.18 -3.79 2.20
C ILE A 8 8.71 -2.46 1.68
N ALA A 9 8.32 -2.03 0.49
CA ALA A 9 8.74 -0.78 -0.11
C ALA A 9 8.26 0.42 0.73
N TRP A 10 7.05 0.37 1.28
CA TRP A 10 6.53 1.36 2.22
C TRP A 10 7.34 1.39 3.53
N ASN A 11 7.54 0.23 4.17
CA ASN A 11 8.32 0.13 5.41
C ASN A 11 9.79 0.53 5.24
N ASN A 12 10.38 0.30 4.07
CA ASN A 12 11.75 0.71 3.76
C ASN A 12 11.85 2.15 3.23
N GLY A 13 10.72 2.87 3.07
CA GLY A 13 10.70 4.22 2.51
C GLY A 13 11.13 4.32 1.05
N TRP A 14 11.06 3.21 0.30
CA TRP A 14 11.36 3.18 -1.14
C TRP A 14 10.27 3.83 -1.98
N ILE A 15 9.03 3.88 -1.46
CA ILE A 15 7.88 4.52 -2.08
C ILE A 15 7.19 5.45 -1.09
N THR A 16 6.64 6.55 -1.60
CA THR A 16 5.88 7.53 -0.81
C THR A 16 4.40 7.14 -0.71
N ALA A 17 3.67 7.80 0.21
CA ALA A 17 2.25 7.50 0.47
C ALA A 17 1.42 7.70 -0.80
N ASP A 18 1.76 8.73 -1.57
CA ASP A 18 1.19 9.04 -2.88
C ASP A 18 1.38 7.88 -3.87
N LYS A 19 2.61 7.36 -3.98
CA LYS A 19 2.91 6.23 -4.86
C LYS A 19 2.20 4.95 -4.42
N LEU A 20 2.11 4.70 -3.11
CA LEU A 20 1.34 3.58 -2.58
C LEU A 20 -0.15 3.75 -2.87
N ALA A 21 -0.69 4.98 -2.75
CA ALA A 21 -2.08 5.30 -3.05
C ALA A 21 -2.42 5.04 -4.52
N GLU A 22 -1.57 5.47 -5.45
CA GLU A 22 -1.72 5.20 -6.89
C GLU A 22 -1.78 3.69 -7.18
N ILE A 23 -0.95 2.89 -6.50
CA ILE A 23 -0.93 1.42 -6.66
C ILE A 23 -2.17 0.78 -5.99
N ALA A 24 -2.57 1.29 -4.84
CA ALA A 24 -3.68 0.76 -4.07
C ALA A 24 -5.06 1.16 -4.61
N GLU A 25 -5.15 2.26 -5.38
CA GLU A 25 -6.39 2.75 -6.00
C GLU A 25 -7.08 1.73 -6.92
N PRO A 26 -6.39 1.09 -7.91
CA PRO A 26 -6.98 0.02 -8.69
C PRO A 26 -7.27 -1.24 -7.84
N MET A 27 -6.52 -1.45 -6.77
CA MET A 27 -6.66 -2.59 -5.86
C MET A 27 -7.70 -2.38 -4.75
N LYS A 28 -8.31 -1.19 -4.64
CA LYS A 28 -9.32 -0.81 -3.62
C LYS A 28 -10.51 -1.76 -3.57
N LYS A 29 -10.82 -2.43 -4.69
CA LYS A 29 -11.90 -3.42 -4.76
C LYS A 29 -11.58 -4.71 -3.99
N ASN A 30 -10.32 -4.96 -3.68
CA ASN A 30 -9.85 -6.13 -2.94
C ASN A 30 -9.45 -5.75 -1.51
N SER A 31 -9.51 -6.71 -0.59
CA SER A 31 -9.12 -6.52 0.81
C SER A 31 -7.67 -6.03 0.97
N TYR A 32 -6.78 -6.39 0.04
CA TYR A 32 -5.39 -5.96 0.06
C TYR A 32 -5.20 -4.48 -0.29
N GLY A 33 -5.87 -3.95 -1.32
CA GLY A 33 -5.80 -2.53 -1.62
C GLY A 33 -6.46 -1.67 -0.55
N GLN A 34 -7.54 -2.17 0.09
CA GLN A 34 -8.10 -1.51 1.27
C GLN A 34 -7.10 -1.47 2.44
N TYR A 35 -6.37 -2.56 2.67
CA TYR A 35 -5.32 -2.61 3.68
C TYR A 35 -4.18 -1.63 3.38
N LEU A 36 -3.68 -1.58 2.13
CA LEU A 36 -2.66 -0.61 1.72
C LEU A 36 -3.13 0.84 1.86
N LEU A 37 -4.37 1.14 1.46
CA LEU A 37 -4.95 2.47 1.63
C LEU A 37 -5.11 2.84 3.10
N ASN A 38 -5.43 1.88 3.97
CA ASN A 38 -5.54 2.10 5.41
C ASN A 38 -4.16 2.34 6.04
N LEU A 39 -3.13 1.65 5.55
CA LEU A 39 -1.74 1.79 5.99
C LEU A 39 -1.20 3.22 5.82
N ILE A 40 -1.62 3.93 4.77
CA ILE A 40 -1.23 5.33 4.49
C ILE A 40 -2.20 6.38 5.01
N LYS A 41 -3.45 6.00 5.35
CA LYS A 41 -4.46 6.92 5.87
C LYS A 41 -4.30 7.21 7.36
N ILE A 42 -3.63 6.32 8.09
CA ILE A 42 -3.35 6.48 9.51
C ILE A 42 -2.06 7.28 9.61
N GLU A 43 -2.17 8.60 9.49
CA GLU A 43 -1.12 9.57 9.82
C GLU A 43 -1.64 10.50 10.91
#